data_AF-A0A423P373-F1
#
_entry.id   AF-A0A423P373-F1
#
_cell.length_a   1.000
_cell.length_b   1.000
_cell.length_c   1.000
_cell.angle_alpha   90.00
_cell.angle_beta   90.00
_cell.angle_gamma   90.00
#
_symmetry.space_group_name_H-M   'P 1'
#
loop_
_entity.id
_entity.type
_entity.pdbx_description
1 polymer ?
#
loop_
_entity_poly.entity_id
_entity_poly.type
_entity_poly.pdbx_seq_one_letter_code
_entity_poly.pdbx_strand_id
1 'polypeptide(L)'
;MSNPTIKTEGKLQASGTSVSGFSTTNVFANRSVSDKGYTFEGTDIKGARLVFFTRTLDIKEGRSLEIKSSYEEGTVYAAYVDEHGKVYEGKSGKINFEVFDGAAGKAQIFSKLVMSNDSETKQVEARGEFSGIQENNKKVLDEARVFKLK
;
A
#
# COMPACT_ATOMS: atom_id res chain seq x y z
N MET A 1 11.52 -20.13 20.09
CA MET A 1 11.03 -18.82 20.58
C MET A 1 10.15 -18.25 19.48
N SER A 2 8.85 -18.14 19.72
CA SER A 2 7.93 -17.45 18.80
C SER A 2 8.23 -15.96 18.87
N ASN A 3 8.67 -15.36 17.76
CA ASN A 3 8.80 -13.90 17.69
C ASN A 3 7.44 -13.28 18.03
N PRO A 4 7.37 -12.29 18.94
CA PRO A 4 6.11 -11.59 19.21
C PRO A 4 5.59 -10.99 17.91
N THR A 5 4.35 -11.30 17.55
CA THR A 5 3.66 -10.71 16.40
C THR A 5 3.37 -9.24 16.73
N ILE A 6 4.20 -8.32 16.22
CA ILE A 6 4.03 -6.88 16.47
C ILE A 6 2.87 -6.37 15.62
N LYS A 7 1.66 -6.26 16.16
CA LYS A 7 0.50 -5.72 15.43
C LYS A 7 0.84 -4.33 14.86
N THR A 8 0.53 -4.11 13.58
CA THR A 8 0.67 -2.78 12.97
C THR A 8 -0.40 -1.84 13.52
N GLU A 9 -0.01 -0.62 13.83
CA GLU A 9 -0.88 0.46 14.30
C GLU A 9 -0.75 1.67 13.39
N GLY A 10 -1.79 2.52 13.38
CA GLY A 10 -1.80 3.79 12.67
C GLY A 10 -3.11 4.04 11.95
N LYS A 11 -3.05 4.73 10.80
CA LYS A 11 -4.23 5.10 10.01
C LYS A 11 -3.91 5.16 8.53
N LEU A 12 -4.89 4.89 7.69
CA LEU A 12 -4.83 5.10 6.24
C LEU A 12 -6.10 5.81 5.79
N GLN A 13 -5.94 6.91 5.08
CA GLN A 13 -7.01 7.75 4.59
C GLN A 13 -6.79 8.07 3.11
N ALA A 14 -7.87 8.15 2.34
CA ALA A 14 -7.80 8.58 0.95
C ALA A 14 -9.06 9.33 0.52
N SER A 15 -8.88 10.44 -0.18
CA SER A 15 -9.96 11.15 -0.88
C SER A 15 -10.06 10.69 -2.34
N GLY A 16 -11.20 10.91 -2.98
CA GLY A 16 -11.41 10.57 -4.39
C GLY A 16 -11.64 9.08 -4.70
N THR A 17 -11.58 8.20 -3.69
CA THR A 17 -11.97 6.78 -3.80
C THR A 17 -13.49 6.63 -3.94
N SER A 18 -14.26 7.41 -3.17
CA SER A 18 -15.72 7.51 -3.18
C SER A 18 -16.15 8.92 -2.78
N VAL A 19 -17.47 9.21 -2.78
CA VAL A 19 -18.01 10.50 -2.28
C VAL A 19 -17.63 10.74 -0.82
N SER A 20 -17.66 9.71 0.02
CA SER A 20 -17.26 9.80 1.43
C SER A 20 -15.76 9.65 1.67
N GLY A 21 -14.98 9.33 0.63
CA GLY A 21 -13.59 8.91 0.75
C GLY A 21 -13.42 7.53 1.42
N PHE A 22 -12.19 7.26 1.84
CA PHE A 22 -11.72 6.07 2.53
C PHE A 22 -10.98 6.49 3.81
N SER A 23 -11.24 5.84 4.94
CA SER A 23 -10.52 6.10 6.19
C SER A 23 -10.60 4.88 7.11
N THR A 24 -9.46 4.41 7.60
CA THR A 24 -9.39 3.26 8.52
C THR A 24 -8.21 3.35 9.48
N THR A 25 -8.34 2.73 10.64
CA THR A 25 -7.26 2.43 11.59
C THR A 25 -6.91 0.93 11.59
N ASN A 26 -7.68 0.10 10.89
CA ASN A 26 -7.33 -1.30 10.64
C ASN A 26 -6.33 -1.36 9.48
N VAL A 27 -5.06 -1.16 9.84
CA VAL A 27 -3.93 -1.07 8.92
C VAL A 27 -2.97 -2.23 9.09
N PHE A 28 -2.23 -2.51 8.03
CA PHE A 28 -1.19 -3.52 8.01
C PHE A 28 0.01 -3.02 7.21
N ALA A 29 1.20 -3.24 7.75
CA ALA A 29 2.44 -2.95 7.06
C ALA A 29 3.42 -4.11 7.21
N ASN A 30 3.98 -4.56 6.10
CA ASN A 30 4.95 -5.64 6.08
C ASN A 30 6.19 -5.31 5.26
N ARG A 31 7.28 -5.98 5.62
CA ARG A 31 8.46 -6.18 4.80
C ARG A 31 8.45 -7.62 4.29
N SER A 32 8.47 -7.80 2.98
CA SER A 32 8.61 -9.10 2.32
C SER A 32 9.99 -9.21 1.71
N VAL A 33 10.85 -10.05 2.29
CA VAL A 33 12.18 -10.34 1.74
C VAL A 33 12.06 -11.16 0.46
N SER A 34 11.09 -12.06 0.38
CA SER A 34 10.84 -12.91 -0.78
C SER A 34 10.38 -12.12 -2.00
N ASP A 35 9.54 -11.11 -1.80
CA ASP A 35 9.04 -10.22 -2.87
C ASP A 35 9.87 -8.94 -3.02
N LYS A 36 10.93 -8.78 -2.21
CA LYS A 36 11.85 -7.64 -2.19
C LYS A 36 11.13 -6.29 -2.06
N GLY A 37 10.18 -6.19 -1.14
CA GLY A 37 9.30 -5.04 -1.05
C GLY A 37 8.64 -4.83 0.30
N TYR A 38 7.87 -3.75 0.39
CA TYR A 38 6.99 -3.45 1.52
C TYR A 38 5.55 -3.34 1.08
N THR A 39 4.63 -3.90 1.86
CA THR A 39 3.19 -3.69 1.71
C THR A 39 2.72 -2.69 2.76
N PHE A 40 1.90 -1.73 2.37
CA PHE A 40 1.15 -0.83 3.24
C PHE A 40 -0.31 -0.88 2.84
N GLU A 41 -1.18 -1.29 3.74
CA GLU A 41 -2.60 -1.43 3.41
C GLU A 41 -3.50 -1.07 4.59
N GLY A 42 -4.76 -0.84 4.26
CA GLY A 42 -5.82 -0.74 5.24
C GLY A 42 -7.13 -1.26 4.67
N THR A 43 -7.98 -1.76 5.56
CA THR A 43 -9.34 -2.20 5.23
C THR A 43 -10.31 -1.45 6.13
N ASP A 44 -11.32 -0.81 5.55
CA ASP A 44 -12.35 -0.11 6.32
C ASP A 44 -13.45 -1.06 6.83
N ILE A 45 -14.37 -0.53 7.64
CA ILE A 45 -15.46 -1.30 8.25
C ILE A 45 -16.47 -1.84 7.22
N LYS A 46 -16.48 -1.29 6.01
CA LYS A 46 -17.38 -1.70 4.92
C LYS A 46 -16.73 -2.77 4.04
N GLY A 47 -15.47 -3.13 4.32
CA GLY A 47 -14.71 -4.11 3.56
C GLY A 47 -13.97 -3.53 2.36
N ALA A 48 -14.01 -2.20 2.14
CA ALA A 48 -13.16 -1.59 1.13
C ALA A 48 -11.69 -1.63 1.58
N ARG A 49 -10.77 -1.78 0.63
CA ARG A 49 -9.33 -1.97 0.89
C ARG A 49 -8.51 -1.06 0.00
N LEU A 50 -7.51 -0.40 0.58
CA LEU A 50 -6.49 0.35 -0.16
C LEU A 50 -5.12 -0.25 0.14
N VAL A 51 -4.36 -0.56 -0.90
CA VAL A 51 -3.03 -1.17 -0.79
C VAL A 51 -2.00 -0.45 -1.65
N PHE A 52 -0.80 -0.32 -1.09
CA PHE A 52 0.43 0.06 -1.77
C PHE A 52 1.47 -1.04 -1.56
N PHE A 53 2.00 -1.57 -2.65
CA PHE A 53 3.11 -2.52 -2.62
C PHE A 53 4.32 -1.93 -3.33
N THR A 54 5.34 -1.62 -2.53
CA THR A 54 6.62 -1.10 -3.02
C THR A 54 7.53 -2.24 -3.44
N ARG A 55 8.31 -2.01 -4.48
CA ARG A 55 9.16 -3.05 -5.07
C ARG A 55 10.62 -2.72 -4.94
N THR A 56 10.98 -2.41 -3.72
CA THR A 56 12.33 -2.19 -3.31
C THR A 56 12.39 -2.37 -1.80
N LEU A 57 13.51 -2.89 -1.31
CA LEU A 57 13.84 -2.85 0.11
C LEU A 57 14.57 -1.55 0.49
N ASP A 58 15.00 -0.74 -0.49
CA ASP A 58 15.76 0.49 -0.30
C ASP A 58 14.83 1.72 -0.31
N ILE A 59 13.91 1.78 0.64
CA ILE A 59 13.11 2.98 0.89
C ILE A 59 13.91 3.88 1.83
N LYS A 60 13.96 5.18 1.49
CA LYS A 60 14.58 6.22 2.31
C LYS A 60 13.53 7.27 2.64
N GLU A 61 13.66 7.88 3.81
CA GLU A 61 12.89 9.06 4.17
C GLU A 61 13.05 10.17 3.10
N GLY A 62 11.96 10.85 2.79
CA GLY A 62 11.87 11.87 1.75
C GLY A 62 11.86 11.32 0.31
N ARG A 63 12.04 10.00 0.11
CA ARG A 63 12.04 9.41 -1.24
C ARG A 63 10.63 9.31 -1.79
N SER A 64 10.50 9.62 -3.08
CA SER A 64 9.31 9.34 -3.86
C SER A 64 9.52 8.13 -4.76
N LEU A 65 8.51 7.27 -4.89
CA LEU A 65 8.47 6.18 -5.85
C LEU A 65 7.29 6.36 -6.80
N GLU A 66 7.50 6.01 -8.07
CA GLU A 66 6.45 6.09 -9.09
C GLU A 66 5.46 4.94 -8.95
N ILE A 67 4.19 5.27 -9.21
CA ILE A 67 3.11 4.28 -9.29
C ILE A 67 2.95 3.85 -10.73
N LYS A 68 3.08 2.55 -10.99
CA LYS A 68 2.93 1.95 -12.31
C LYS A 68 2.10 0.67 -12.21
N SER A 69 1.35 0.39 -13.28
CA SER A 69 0.69 -0.90 -13.45
C SER A 69 1.67 -2.03 -13.82
N SER A 70 2.79 -1.69 -14.48
CA SER A 70 3.77 -2.64 -14.98
C SER A 70 4.70 -3.18 -13.90
N TYR A 71 5.23 -4.41 -14.11
CA TYR A 71 6.06 -5.04 -13.09
C TYR A 71 7.53 -4.53 -13.06
N GLU A 72 7.85 -3.39 -12.43
CA GLU A 72 9.21 -2.82 -12.43
C GLU A 72 9.80 -2.64 -11.00
N GLU A 73 11.10 -2.90 -10.82
CA GLU A 73 11.82 -2.64 -9.55
C GLU A 73 11.88 -1.14 -9.26
N GLY A 74 11.79 -0.74 -7.99
CA GLY A 74 11.79 0.67 -7.60
C GLY A 74 10.49 1.42 -7.87
N THR A 75 9.43 0.71 -8.27
CA THR A 75 8.08 1.28 -8.46
C THR A 75 7.11 0.77 -7.39
N VAL A 76 5.88 1.29 -7.42
CA VAL A 76 4.82 0.95 -6.47
C VAL A 76 3.59 0.51 -7.24
N TYR A 77 3.10 -0.67 -6.89
CA TYR A 77 1.75 -1.09 -7.25
C TYR A 77 0.77 -0.49 -6.26
N ALA A 78 -0.33 0.07 -6.74
CA ALA A 78 -1.41 0.56 -5.91
C ALA A 78 -2.73 -0.03 -6.38
N ALA A 79 -3.62 -0.37 -5.45
CA ALA A 79 -4.97 -0.77 -5.79
C ALA A 79 -5.96 -0.38 -4.70
N TYR A 80 -7.16 0.01 -5.13
CA TYR A 80 -8.31 0.19 -4.28
C TYR A 80 -9.37 -0.85 -4.66
N VAL A 81 -9.89 -1.57 -3.69
CA VAL A 81 -11.03 -2.47 -3.84
C VAL A 81 -12.18 -1.85 -3.08
N ASP A 82 -13.28 -1.53 -3.77
CA ASP A 82 -14.45 -0.97 -3.09
C ASP A 82 -15.24 -2.03 -2.31
N GLU A 83 -16.26 -1.59 -1.57
CA GLU A 83 -17.12 -2.46 -0.75
C GLU A 83 -17.89 -3.53 -1.56
N HIS A 84 -17.95 -3.38 -2.89
CA HIS A 84 -18.58 -4.33 -3.80
C HIS A 84 -17.56 -5.24 -4.51
N GLY A 85 -16.28 -5.16 -4.14
CA GLY A 85 -15.21 -5.97 -4.73
C GLY A 85 -14.69 -5.45 -6.06
N LYS A 86 -15.09 -4.25 -6.51
CA LYS A 86 -14.58 -3.67 -7.75
C LYS A 86 -13.17 -3.14 -7.52
N VAL A 87 -12.24 -3.59 -8.35
CA VAL A 87 -10.84 -3.23 -8.27
C VAL A 87 -10.56 -2.00 -9.13
N TYR A 88 -9.82 -1.04 -8.60
CA TYR A 88 -9.26 0.12 -9.30
C TYR A 88 -7.75 0.08 -9.12
N GLU A 89 -7.02 -0.07 -10.20
CA GLU A 89 -5.56 -0.17 -10.18
C GLU A 89 -4.91 1.19 -10.39
N GLY A 90 -3.83 1.46 -9.67
CA GLY A 90 -2.98 2.63 -9.88
C GLY A 90 -2.32 2.59 -11.26
N LYS A 91 -2.62 3.57 -12.11
CA LYS A 91 -2.06 3.69 -13.45
C LYS A 91 -0.88 4.66 -13.52
N SER A 92 -0.93 5.73 -12.72
CA SER A 92 0.13 6.74 -12.64
C SER A 92 0.08 7.48 -11.32
N GLY A 93 1.18 8.13 -10.94
CA GLY A 93 1.26 8.93 -9.72
C GLY A 93 2.56 8.67 -8.98
N LYS A 94 2.62 9.15 -7.74
CA LYS A 94 3.77 8.93 -6.86
C LYS A 94 3.31 8.75 -5.43
N ILE A 95 4.04 7.92 -4.70
CA ILE A 95 4.00 7.84 -3.25
C ILE A 95 5.30 8.40 -2.68
N ASN A 96 5.18 9.31 -1.72
CA ASN A 96 6.26 9.93 -0.98
C ASN A 96 6.32 9.27 0.40
N PHE A 97 7.51 8.85 0.80
CA PHE A 97 7.78 8.37 2.15
C PHE A 97 8.24 9.55 3.00
N GLU A 98 7.29 10.31 3.55
CA GLU A 98 7.55 11.50 4.37
C GLU A 98 8.36 11.14 5.62
N VAL A 99 8.12 9.96 6.19
CA VAL A 99 8.94 9.33 7.23
C VAL A 99 9.15 7.88 6.85
N PHE A 100 10.37 7.36 6.97
CA PHE A 100 10.61 5.92 6.83
C PHE A 100 11.80 5.46 7.65
N ASP A 101 11.52 4.58 8.62
CA ASP A 101 12.52 3.85 9.38
C ASP A 101 12.11 2.37 9.41
N GLY A 102 12.69 1.59 8.49
CA GLY A 102 12.44 0.16 8.40
C GLY A 102 12.94 -0.62 9.63
N ALA A 103 13.92 -0.11 10.38
CA ALA A 103 14.46 -0.77 11.56
C ALA A 103 13.60 -0.50 12.79
N ALA A 104 13.11 0.75 12.96
CA ALA A 104 12.13 1.10 13.97
C ALA A 104 10.70 0.69 13.60
N GLY A 105 10.49 0.20 12.36
CA GLY A 105 9.20 -0.24 11.85
C GLY A 105 8.19 0.89 11.73
N LYS A 106 8.62 2.08 11.28
CA LYS A 106 7.78 3.27 11.13
C LYS A 106 7.74 3.75 9.68
N ALA A 107 6.57 4.15 9.21
CA ALA A 107 6.40 4.81 7.93
C ALA A 107 5.28 5.84 7.96
N GLN A 108 5.49 6.97 7.30
CA GLN A 108 4.44 7.93 6.93
C GLN A 108 4.49 8.13 5.43
N ILE A 109 3.34 8.00 4.78
CA ILE A 109 3.22 8.08 3.33
C ILE A 109 2.23 9.16 2.92
N PHE A 110 2.55 9.81 1.81
CA PHE A 110 1.64 10.68 1.09
C PHE A 110 1.64 10.29 -0.38
N SER A 111 0.46 10.10 -0.98
CA SER A 111 0.35 9.64 -2.37
C SER A 111 -0.66 10.48 -3.14
N LYS A 112 -0.31 10.86 -4.37
CA LYS A 112 -1.24 11.38 -5.37
C LYS A 112 -1.19 10.46 -6.57
N LEU A 113 -2.33 9.93 -6.96
CA LEU A 113 -2.39 8.89 -7.98
C LEU A 113 -3.69 8.89 -8.77
N VAL A 114 -3.58 8.38 -9.98
CA VAL A 114 -4.71 8.04 -10.84
C VAL A 114 -4.95 6.55 -10.70
N MET A 115 -6.17 6.18 -10.31
CA MET A 115 -6.62 4.79 -10.30
C MET A 115 -7.70 4.61 -11.35
N SER A 116 -7.75 3.45 -12.00
CA SER A 116 -8.84 3.16 -12.94
C SER A 116 -9.19 1.67 -13.00
N ASN A 117 -10.40 1.43 -13.49
CA ASN A 117 -10.82 0.16 -14.06
C ASN A 117 -11.42 0.39 -15.45
N ASP A 118 -12.04 -0.64 -16.03
CA ASP A 118 -12.58 -0.59 -17.39
C ASP A 118 -13.68 0.46 -17.59
N SER A 119 -14.27 0.97 -16.51
CA SER A 119 -15.45 1.86 -16.55
C SER A 119 -15.22 3.25 -15.99
N GLU A 120 -14.22 3.44 -15.12
CA GLU A 120 -14.07 4.66 -14.34
C GLU A 120 -12.60 4.96 -14.03
N THR A 121 -12.28 6.25 -13.99
CA THR A 121 -11.00 6.78 -13.50
C THR A 121 -11.23 7.65 -12.28
N LYS A 122 -10.37 7.49 -11.27
CA LYS A 122 -10.39 8.23 -9.99
C LYS A 122 -9.07 8.95 -9.79
N GLN A 123 -9.16 10.21 -9.35
CA GLN A 123 -8.02 10.99 -8.86
C GLN A 123 -8.00 10.87 -7.35
N VAL A 124 -6.97 10.22 -6.81
CA VAL A 124 -6.89 9.85 -5.40
C VAL A 124 -5.74 10.59 -4.73
N GLU A 125 -5.98 11.07 -3.52
CA GLU A 125 -4.93 11.53 -2.60
C GLU A 125 -5.01 10.69 -1.33
N ALA A 126 -3.92 10.02 -0.97
CA ALA A 126 -3.86 9.11 0.18
C ALA A 126 -2.79 9.52 1.19
N ARG A 127 -3.09 9.37 2.47
CA ARG A 127 -2.18 9.59 3.61
C ARG A 127 -2.22 8.39 4.53
N GLY A 128 -1.05 7.88 4.89
CA GLY A 128 -0.92 6.72 5.76
C GLY A 128 0.14 6.93 6.83
N GLU A 129 -0.14 6.45 8.04
CA GLU A 129 0.79 6.39 9.17
C GLU A 129 0.80 4.93 9.63
N PHE A 130 2.00 4.36 9.79
CA PHE A 130 2.21 2.96 10.16
C PHE A 130 3.32 2.85 11.20
N SER A 131 3.06 2.07 12.24
CA SER A 131 4.02 1.67 13.26
C SER A 131 3.92 0.16 13.48
N GLY A 132 5.03 -0.53 13.68
CA GLY A 132 5.05 -1.98 13.79
C GLY A 132 5.05 -2.69 12.43
N ILE A 133 5.93 -2.27 11.51
CA ILE A 133 6.19 -2.99 10.25
C ILE A 133 6.79 -4.36 10.60
N GLN A 134 6.08 -5.44 10.26
CA GLN A 134 6.56 -6.80 10.50
C GLN A 134 7.38 -7.31 9.33
N GLU A 135 8.43 -8.09 9.60
CA GLU A 135 9.00 -8.96 8.58
C GLU A 135 8.14 -10.23 8.45
N ASN A 136 7.63 -10.47 7.25
CA ASN A 136 6.87 -11.66 6.94
C ASN A 136 7.33 -12.24 5.60
N ASN A 137 7.67 -13.53 5.58
CA ASN A 137 8.07 -14.24 4.37
C ASN A 137 6.88 -14.67 3.49
N LYS A 138 5.65 -14.35 3.88
CA LYS A 138 4.45 -14.63 3.10
C LYS A 138 4.48 -13.84 1.81
N LYS A 139 4.57 -14.57 0.69
CA LYS A 139 4.49 -13.99 -0.65
C LYS A 139 3.15 -13.28 -0.84
N VAL A 140 3.22 -12.02 -1.25
CA VAL A 140 2.08 -11.22 -1.73
C VAL A 140 1.99 -11.22 -3.25
N LEU A 141 3.04 -11.67 -3.93
CA LEU A 141 3.08 -11.81 -5.39
C LEU A 141 2.78 -13.24 -5.85
N ASP A 142 2.30 -13.36 -7.09
CA ASP A 142 2.17 -14.63 -7.81
C ASP A 142 3.45 -15.04 -8.57
N GLU A 143 3.39 -16.15 -9.28
CA GLU A 143 4.54 -16.68 -10.04
C GLU A 143 4.91 -15.78 -11.23
N ALA A 144 3.93 -15.10 -11.83
CA ALA A 144 4.12 -14.06 -12.83
C ALA A 144 4.52 -12.70 -12.20
N ARG A 145 4.76 -12.68 -10.88
CA ARG A 145 5.04 -11.51 -10.05
C ARG A 145 3.89 -10.50 -9.97
N VAL A 146 2.67 -10.86 -10.35
CA VAL A 146 1.51 -9.98 -10.19
C VAL A 146 1.10 -9.90 -8.72
N PHE A 147 0.74 -8.71 -8.25
CA PHE A 147 0.29 -8.53 -6.87
C PHE A 147 -1.07 -9.21 -6.67
N LYS A 148 -1.18 -10.06 -5.65
CA LYS A 148 -2.42 -10.77 -5.37
C LYS A 148 -3.29 -9.94 -4.43
N LEU A 149 -4.41 -9.44 -4.96
CA LEU A 149 -5.55 -8.98 -4.16
C LEU A 149 -6.31 -10.22 -3.66
N LYS A 150 -5.72 -10.96 -2.71
CA LYS A 150 -6.42 -12.02 -1.98
C LYS A 150 -7.26 -11.46 -0.85
#